data_AF-A0A8H3B299-F1
#
_entry.id   AF-A0A8H3B299-F1
#
_cell.length_a   1.000
_cell.length_b   1.000
_cell.length_c   1.000
_cell.angle_alpha   90.00
_cell.angle_beta   90.00
_cell.angle_gamma   90.00
#
_symmetry.space_group_name_H-M   'P 1'
#
loop_
_entity.id
_entity.type
_entity.pdbx_description
1 polymer ?
#
loop_
_entity_poly.entity_id
_entity_poly.type
_entity_poly.pdbx_seq_one_letter_code
_entity_poly.pdbx_strand_id
1 'polypeptide(L)'
;MAPRPLFVDSSTIPTASKAMDSIVMDLVTCVKRFRCPSKLDFSAKIEDPMILLNNDTNKPFIEQLRKLGELRTRLARIQTHDDEYLEAKHKAAGVAIGRALFRMKEYQLKAYERYAETHIY
;
A
#
# COMPACT_ATOMS: atom_id res chain seq x y z
N MET A 1 3.59 -47.17 10.60
CA MET A 1 3.04 -46.27 9.56
C MET A 1 3.15 -44.85 10.09
N ALA A 2 4.11 -44.07 9.61
CA ALA A 2 4.32 -42.70 10.08
C ALA A 2 3.18 -41.78 9.59
N PRO A 3 2.76 -40.76 10.36
CA PRO A 3 1.73 -39.84 9.88
C PRO A 3 2.32 -38.98 8.75
N ARG A 4 1.59 -38.88 7.63
CA ARG A 4 1.93 -37.93 6.57
C ARG A 4 1.70 -36.51 7.09
N PRO A 5 2.64 -35.57 6.87
CA PRO A 5 2.39 -34.17 7.16
C PRO A 5 1.47 -33.63 6.06
N LEU A 6 0.22 -33.32 6.43
CA LEU A 6 -0.68 -32.59 5.55
C LEU A 6 -0.60 -31.12 5.94
N PHE A 7 0.11 -30.37 5.10
CA PHE A 7 0.01 -28.93 4.85
C PHE A 7 -0.84 -28.15 5.85
N VAL A 8 -0.23 -27.24 6.61
CA VAL A 8 -0.95 -26.19 7.35
C VAL A 8 -1.78 -25.45 6.33
N ASP A 9 -3.06 -25.77 6.33
CA ASP A 9 -4.02 -25.21 5.43
C ASP A 9 -4.14 -23.73 5.81
N SER A 10 -3.79 -22.85 4.88
CA SER A 10 -4.03 -21.42 5.02
C SER A 10 -5.53 -21.07 5.04
N SER A 11 -6.40 -22.09 5.04
CA SER A 11 -7.86 -22.07 5.07
C SER A 11 -8.47 -21.98 6.49
N THR A 12 -7.66 -21.79 7.52
CA THR A 12 -8.13 -21.79 8.91
C THR A 12 -8.20 -20.37 9.48
N ILE A 13 -9.25 -20.11 10.26
CA ILE A 13 -9.48 -18.82 10.96
C ILE A 13 -8.23 -18.32 11.71
N PRO A 14 -7.46 -19.16 12.45
CA PRO A 14 -6.24 -18.70 13.13
C PRO A 14 -5.16 -18.22 12.15
N THR A 15 -5.03 -18.86 10.98
CA THR A 15 -4.07 -18.46 9.96
C THR A 15 -4.46 -17.14 9.31
N ALA A 16 -5.75 -16.97 8.98
CA ALA A 16 -6.30 -15.71 8.49
C ALA A 16 -6.11 -14.58 9.52
N SER A 17 -6.38 -14.83 10.80
CA SER A 17 -6.17 -13.85 11.88
C SER A 17 -4.71 -13.40 11.97
N LYS A 18 -3.76 -14.34 11.95
CA LYS A 18 -2.33 -14.02 12.00
C LYS A 18 -1.88 -13.22 10.77
N ALA A 19 -2.38 -13.57 9.59
CA ALA A 19 -2.10 -12.83 8.36
C ALA A 19 -2.65 -11.39 8.46
N MET A 20 -3.85 -11.22 9.00
CA MET A 20 -4.44 -9.90 9.27
C MET A 20 -3.61 -9.07 10.24
N ASP A 21 -3.14 -9.65 11.35
CA ASP A 21 -2.26 -8.97 12.30
C ASP A 21 -0.96 -8.49 11.65
N SER A 22 -0.35 -9.34 10.82
CA SER A 22 0.84 -8.97 10.06
C SER A 22 0.58 -7.78 9.12
N ILE A 23 -0.55 -7.77 8.39
CA ILE A 23 -0.90 -6.65 7.51
C ILE A 23 -1.08 -5.35 8.30
N VAL A 24 -1.78 -5.41 9.44
CA VAL A 24 -2.01 -4.23 10.27
C VAL A 24 -0.68 -3.67 10.80
N MET A 25 0.21 -4.54 11.28
CA MET A 25 1.53 -4.14 11.76
C MET A 25 2.40 -3.53 10.66
N ASP A 26 2.38 -4.12 9.47
CA ASP A 26 3.11 -3.61 8.32
C ASP A 26 2.55 -2.26 7.86
N LEU A 27 1.23 -2.09 7.85
CA LEU A 27 0.58 -0.81 7.54
C LEU A 27 0.98 0.28 8.52
N VAL A 28 0.91 -0.01 9.84
CA VAL A 28 1.34 0.92 10.88
C VAL A 28 2.81 1.30 10.69
N THR A 29 3.66 0.32 10.38
CA THR A 29 5.09 0.54 10.13
C THR A 29 5.31 1.41 8.89
N CYS A 30 4.59 1.15 7.80
CA CYS A 30 4.65 1.96 6.58
C CYS A 30 4.25 3.41 6.88
N VAL A 31 3.16 3.65 7.61
CA VAL A 31 2.70 5.01 7.91
C VAL A 31 3.66 5.73 8.86
N LYS A 32 4.13 5.07 9.94
CA LYS A 32 5.00 5.71 10.94
C LYS A 32 6.41 6.01 10.43
N ARG A 33 6.97 5.16 9.58
CA ARG A 33 8.33 5.31 9.07
C ARG A 33 8.42 6.17 7.82
N PHE A 34 7.29 6.43 7.16
CA PHE A 34 7.29 7.18 5.92
C PHE A 34 7.69 8.64 6.15
N ARG A 35 8.72 9.07 5.42
CA ARG A 35 9.12 10.46 5.30
C ARG A 35 8.75 10.90 3.89
N CYS A 36 7.66 11.66 3.78
CA CYS A 36 7.22 12.20 2.50
C CYS A 36 8.29 13.17 1.98
N PRO A 37 8.81 12.98 0.76
CA PRO A 37 9.70 13.95 0.12
C PRO A 37 9.02 15.31 0.04
N SER A 38 9.76 16.41 0.20
CA SER A 38 9.22 17.78 0.13
C SER A 38 8.83 18.22 -1.28
N LYS A 39 9.37 17.56 -2.30
CA LYS A 39 9.07 17.74 -3.72
C LYS A 39 9.09 16.41 -4.44
N LEU A 40 8.50 16.37 -5.62
CA LEU A 40 8.55 15.22 -6.53
C LEU A 40 9.08 15.68 -7.89
N ASP A 41 9.94 14.87 -8.49
CA ASP A 41 10.51 15.16 -9.81
C ASP A 41 9.70 14.40 -10.88
N PHE A 42 9.07 15.13 -11.80
CA PHE A 42 8.19 14.57 -12.83
C PHE A 42 8.93 14.31 -14.14
N SER A 43 8.45 13.33 -14.90
CA SER A 43 8.93 13.04 -16.24
C SER A 43 8.36 14.05 -17.24
N ALA A 44 9.20 14.59 -18.11
CA ALA A 44 8.78 15.46 -19.21
C ALA A 44 8.17 14.70 -20.41
N LYS A 45 8.05 13.37 -20.33
CA LYS A 45 7.47 12.56 -21.42
C LYS A 45 5.96 12.74 -21.49
N ILE A 46 5.47 12.99 -22.71
CA ILE A 46 4.13 13.54 -23.01
C ILE A 46 2.98 12.55 -22.75
N GLU A 47 3.24 11.24 -22.62
CA GLU A 47 2.17 10.23 -22.48
C GLU A 47 1.42 10.32 -21.14
N ASP A 48 2.12 10.58 -20.03
CA ASP A 48 1.50 10.89 -18.73
C ASP A 48 2.43 11.82 -17.93
N PRO A 49 2.05 13.09 -17.75
CA PRO A 49 2.90 14.07 -17.10
C PRO A 49 2.96 13.89 -15.57
N MET A 50 2.11 13.04 -14.98
CA MET A 50 2.19 12.68 -13.56
C MET A 50 3.19 11.56 -13.28
N ILE A 51 3.85 10.99 -14.30
CA ILE A 51 4.88 9.96 -14.11
C ILE A 51 6.05 10.53 -13.32
N LEU A 52 6.43 9.82 -12.25
CA LEU A 52 7.58 10.17 -11.42
C LEU A 52 8.86 9.58 -12.00
N LEU A 53 9.94 10.37 -11.99
CA LEU A 53 11.28 9.85 -12.28
C LEU A 53 11.71 8.85 -11.21
N ASN A 54 12.36 7.76 -11.63
CA ASN A 54 12.98 6.82 -10.68
C ASN A 54 14.35 7.34 -10.24
N ASN A 55 14.35 8.29 -9.30
CA ASN A 55 15.53 8.93 -8.74
C ASN A 55 15.50 8.93 -7.21
N ASP A 56 16.58 9.38 -6.57
CA ASP A 56 16.69 9.37 -5.11
C ASP A 56 15.65 10.27 -4.42
N THR A 57 15.23 11.37 -5.05
CA THR A 57 14.16 12.25 -4.54
C THR A 57 12.83 11.50 -4.39
N ASN A 58 12.43 10.80 -5.45
CA ASN A 58 11.13 10.14 -5.52
C ASN A 58 11.13 8.74 -4.91
N LYS A 59 12.30 8.11 -4.75
CA LYS A 59 12.43 6.74 -4.27
C LYS A 59 11.67 6.46 -2.97
N PRO A 60 11.71 7.31 -1.92
CA PRO A 60 10.90 7.09 -0.73
C PRO A 60 9.39 7.07 -1.00
N PHE A 61 8.91 7.94 -1.90
CA PHE A 61 7.51 8.02 -2.28
C PHE A 61 7.06 6.82 -3.11
N ILE A 62 7.85 6.44 -4.12
CA ILE A 62 7.60 5.26 -4.98
C ILE A 62 7.60 3.97 -4.14
N GLU A 63 8.58 3.81 -3.26
CA GLU A 63 8.67 2.65 -2.38
C GLU A 63 7.48 2.56 -1.42
N GLN A 64 6.99 3.70 -0.92
CA GLN A 64 5.80 3.74 -0.08
C GLN A 64 4.54 3.34 -0.86
N LEU A 65 4.36 3.83 -2.09
CA LEU A 65 3.26 3.43 -2.96
C LEU A 65 3.28 1.91 -3.23
N ARG A 66 4.47 1.37 -3.55
CA ARG A 66 4.67 -0.06 -3.78
C ARG A 66 4.26 -0.88 -2.55
N LYS A 67 4.75 -0.52 -1.36
CA LYS A 67 4.43 -1.21 -0.09
C LYS A 67 2.94 -1.19 0.21
N LEU A 68 2.26 -0.06 0.04
CA LEU A 68 0.80 0.04 0.23
C LEU A 68 0.03 -0.81 -0.80
N GLY A 69 0.49 -0.84 -2.05
CA GLY A 69 -0.08 -1.71 -3.09
C GLY A 69 0.09 -3.21 -2.77
N GLU A 70 1.25 -3.59 -2.26
CA GLU A 70 1.52 -4.96 -1.78
C GLU A 70 0.62 -5.34 -0.60
N LEU A 71 0.44 -4.44 0.37
CA LEU A 71 -0.48 -4.65 1.48
C LEU A 71 -1.93 -4.83 1.00
N ARG A 72 -2.38 -4.02 0.04
CA ARG A 72 -3.70 -4.18 -0.58
C ARG A 72 -3.87 -5.56 -1.23
N THR A 73 -2.83 -6.00 -1.94
CA THR A 73 -2.82 -7.29 -2.64
C THR A 73 -2.80 -8.47 -1.65
N ARG A 74 -2.00 -8.37 -0.59
CA ARG A 74 -1.98 -9.37 0.50
C ARG A 74 -3.32 -9.44 1.21
N LEU A 75 -3.94 -8.29 1.50
CA LEU A 75 -5.25 -8.23 2.14
C LEU A 75 -6.32 -8.93 1.28
N ALA A 76 -6.34 -8.66 -0.02
CA ALA A 76 -7.30 -9.28 -0.95
C ALA A 76 -7.18 -10.82 -1.05
N ARG A 77 -6.04 -11.40 -0.64
CA ARG A 77 -5.83 -12.86 -0.63
C ARG A 77 -6.29 -13.53 0.66
N ILE A 78 -6.57 -12.77 1.72
CA ILE A 78 -7.04 -13.32 2.99
C ILE A 78 -8.53 -13.64 2.85
N GLN A 79 -8.86 -14.91 3.07
CA GLN A 79 -10.24 -15.36 3.24
C GLN A 79 -10.65 -15.14 4.69
N THR A 80 -11.85 -14.61 4.89
CA THR A 80 -12.40 -14.30 6.22
C THR A 80 -13.20 -15.47 6.81
N HIS A 81 -13.53 -16.49 6.00
CA HIS A 81 -14.26 -17.69 6.42
C HIS A 81 -15.61 -17.39 7.10
N ASP A 82 -16.29 -16.33 6.64
CA ASP A 82 -17.54 -15.81 7.22
C ASP A 82 -17.45 -15.49 8.72
N ASP A 83 -16.22 -15.30 9.24
CA ASP A 83 -15.99 -14.86 10.60
C ASP A 83 -16.19 -13.34 10.69
N GLU A 84 -17.23 -12.92 11.41
CA GLU A 84 -17.65 -11.51 11.51
C GLU A 84 -16.52 -10.60 11.98
N TYR A 85 -15.68 -11.08 12.90
CA TYR A 85 -14.57 -10.30 13.43
C TYR A 85 -13.47 -10.10 12.38
N LEU A 86 -13.09 -11.17 11.66
CA LEU A 86 -12.14 -11.08 10.56
C LEU A 86 -12.66 -10.23 9.42
N GLU A 87 -13.95 -10.29 9.08
CA GLU A 87 -14.55 -9.43 8.07
C GLU A 87 -14.49 -7.95 8.43
N ALA A 88 -14.88 -7.62 9.67
CA ALA A 88 -14.81 -6.25 10.16
C ALA A 88 -13.37 -5.72 10.12
N LYS A 89 -12.41 -6.55 10.55
CA LYS A 89 -10.98 -6.20 10.54
C LYS A 89 -10.43 -6.06 9.11
N HIS A 90 -10.82 -6.95 8.20
CA HIS A 90 -10.44 -6.93 6.79
C HIS A 90 -10.92 -5.65 6.12
N LYS A 91 -12.19 -5.32 6.29
CA LYS A 91 -12.79 -4.07 5.79
C LYS A 91 -12.09 -2.84 6.35
N ALA A 92 -11.85 -2.80 7.67
CA ALA A 92 -11.17 -1.68 8.31
C ALA A 92 -9.74 -1.48 7.77
N ALA A 93 -8.97 -2.56 7.62
CA ALA A 93 -7.64 -2.52 7.02
C ALA A 93 -7.70 -2.05 5.56
N GLY A 94 -8.68 -2.52 4.78
CA GLY A 94 -8.90 -2.11 3.40
C GLY A 94 -9.17 -0.61 3.27
N VAL A 95 -10.05 -0.07 4.13
CA VAL A 95 -10.33 1.37 4.20
C VAL A 95 -9.08 2.17 4.57
N ALA A 96 -8.30 1.69 5.55
CA ALA A 96 -7.08 2.37 5.97
C ALA A 96 -6.01 2.42 4.85
N ILE A 97 -5.78 1.30 4.15
CA ILE A 97 -4.88 1.24 3.00
C ILE A 97 -5.38 2.15 1.88
N GLY A 98 -6.69 2.09 1.57
CA GLY A 98 -7.30 2.94 0.54
C GLY A 98 -7.13 4.43 0.84
N ARG A 99 -7.37 4.85 2.08
CA ARG A 99 -7.15 6.24 2.52
C ARG A 99 -5.68 6.67 2.42
N ALA A 100 -4.74 5.78 2.76
CA ALA A 100 -3.31 6.07 2.64
C ALA A 100 -2.90 6.29 1.16
N LEU A 101 -3.35 5.39 0.27
CA LEU A 101 -3.11 5.52 -1.18
C LEU A 101 -3.74 6.78 -1.75
N PHE A 102 -4.98 7.10 -1.34
CA PHE A 102 -5.67 8.32 -1.77
C PHE A 102 -4.89 9.59 -1.40
N ARG A 103 -4.45 9.71 -0.14
CA ARG A 103 -3.64 10.86 0.32
C ARG A 103 -2.33 11.01 -0.45
N MET A 104 -1.68 9.89 -0.81
CA MET A 104 -0.48 9.94 -1.63
C MET A 104 -0.79 10.44 -3.04
N LYS A 105 -1.88 10.00 -3.66
CA LYS A 105 -2.31 10.51 -4.96
C LYS A 105 -2.65 11.99 -4.93
N GLU A 106 -3.34 12.46 -3.88
CA GLU A 106 -3.60 13.89 -3.68
C GLU A 106 -2.31 14.70 -3.55
N TYR A 107 -1.32 14.16 -2.83
CA TYR A 107 -0.02 14.81 -2.71
C TYR A 107 0.70 14.90 -4.05
N GLN A 108 0.72 13.81 -4.84
CA GLN A 108 1.32 13.78 -6.16
C GLN A 108 0.65 14.78 -7.11
N LEU A 109 -0.69 14.88 -7.09
CA LEU A 109 -1.43 15.86 -7.89
C LEU A 109 -1.05 17.29 -7.51
N LYS A 110 -1.05 17.64 -6.22
CA LYS A 110 -0.66 18.98 -5.76
C LYS A 110 0.80 19.32 -6.08
N ALA A 111 1.68 18.33 -6.00
CA ALA A 111 3.08 18.51 -6.39
C ALA A 111 3.21 18.76 -7.90
N TYR A 112 2.40 18.06 -8.71
CA TYR A 112 2.37 18.24 -10.15
C TYR A 112 1.80 19.61 -10.55
N GLU A 113 0.70 20.06 -9.94
CA GLU A 113 0.12 21.40 -10.17
C GLU A 113 1.17 22.51 -9.95
N ARG A 114 1.93 22.43 -8.85
CA ARG A 114 3.03 23.37 -8.56
C ARG A 114 4.18 23.27 -9.56
N TYR A 115 4.51 22.06 -10.00
CA TYR A 115 5.52 21.84 -11.03
C TYR A 115 5.09 22.47 -12.37
N ALA A 116 3.83 22.26 -12.77
CA ALA A 116 3.28 22.83 -14.00
C ALA A 116 3.25 24.36 -13.96
N GLU A 117 2.78 24.98 -12.87
CA GLU A 117 2.78 26.44 -12.69
C GLU A 117 4.17 27.07 -12.82
N THR A 118 5.22 26.36 -12.40
CA THR A 118 6.60 26.88 -12.41
C THR A 118 7.35 26.65 -13.72
N HIS A 119 6.81 25.84 -14.63
CA HIS A 119 7.43 25.49 -15.91
C HIS A 119 6.61 25.97 -17.14
N ILE A 120 5.62 26.85 -16.92
CA ILE A 120 4.96 27.64 -17.97
C ILE A 120 5.74 28.96 -18.10
N TYR A 121 6.94 28.92 -18.69
CA TYR A 121 7.66 30.08 -19.27
C TYR A 121 8.66 29.60 -20.31
#